data_AF-A0A2V8MVJ9-F1
#
_entry.id   AF-A0A2V8MVJ9-F1
#
_cell.length_a   1.000
_cell.length_b   1.000
_cell.length_c   1.000
_cell.angle_alpha   90.00
_cell.angle_beta   90.00
_cell.angle_gamma   90.00
#
_symmetry.space_group_name_H-M   'P 1'
#
loop_
_entity.id
_entity.type
_entity.pdbx_description
1 polymer ?
#
loop_
_entity_poly.entity_id
_entity_poly.type
_entity_poly.pdbx_seq_one_letter_code
_entity_poly.pdbx_strand_id
1 'polypeptide(L)'
;MKAARPHDPTTRLEPNRTHAIIHFGEGLIGLSDCKDFVLVDSETLSPFRLLRSFDSPHVSFLVLEAVMLIHGYCDVVPAREWETIGVTSKSQPAAFVIVTVGSTPEASSANLQAPLLVNYDQMVGKQI
;
A
#
# COMPACT_ATOMS: atom_id res chain seq x y z
N MET A 1 -24.58 17.16 22.76
CA MET A 1 -24.53 16.22 21.61
C MET A 1 -23.84 16.95 20.46
N LYS A 2 -22.57 16.64 20.16
CA LYS A 2 -21.83 17.25 19.05
C LYS A 2 -21.99 16.34 17.83
N ALA A 3 -22.60 16.87 16.77
CA ALA A 3 -22.77 16.19 15.49
C ALA A 3 -21.40 15.84 14.89
N ALA A 4 -21.28 14.62 14.37
CA ALA A 4 -20.14 14.14 13.61
C ALA A 4 -19.94 15.02 12.37
N ARG A 5 -18.68 15.41 12.11
CA ARG A 5 -18.33 16.12 10.87
C ARG A 5 -18.38 15.13 9.69
N PRO A 6 -18.93 15.53 8.53
CA PRO A 6 -18.91 14.70 7.34
C PRO A 6 -17.47 14.46 6.88
N HIS A 7 -17.19 13.26 6.36
CA HIS A 7 -15.94 12.96 5.65
C HIS A 7 -15.81 13.91 4.46
N ASP A 8 -14.82 14.81 4.53
CA ASP A 8 -14.50 15.73 3.45
C ASP A 8 -13.66 14.98 2.39
N PRO A 9 -14.20 14.74 1.18
CA PRO A 9 -13.48 14.06 0.09
C PRO A 9 -12.37 14.93 -0.53
N THR A 10 -12.23 16.17 -0.06
CA THR A 10 -11.35 17.20 -0.65
C THR A 10 -10.12 17.52 0.18
N THR A 11 -9.66 16.60 1.05
CA THR A 11 -8.32 16.75 1.66
C THR A 11 -7.26 16.76 0.56
N ARG A 12 -6.97 17.96 0.02
CA ARG A 12 -5.74 18.24 -0.72
C ARG A 12 -4.62 17.72 0.15
N LEU A 13 -3.77 16.88 -0.44
CA LEU A 13 -2.53 16.45 0.19
C LEU A 13 -1.70 17.73 0.38
N GLU A 14 -1.84 18.36 1.54
CA GLU A 14 -0.93 19.43 1.95
C GLU A 14 0.47 18.81 1.96
N PRO A 15 1.44 19.35 1.21
CA PRO A 15 2.76 18.74 1.01
C PRO A 15 3.65 18.77 2.26
N ASN A 16 3.07 18.92 3.45
CA ASN A 16 3.77 19.23 4.70
C ASN A 16 3.59 18.14 5.78
N ARG A 17 3.68 16.87 5.37
CA ARG A 17 4.25 15.78 6.16
C ARG A 17 5.05 14.94 5.19
N THR A 18 6.26 14.57 5.57
CA THR A 18 7.26 13.82 4.80
C THR A 18 6.77 12.41 4.50
N HIS A 19 5.70 12.26 3.73
CA HIS A 19 5.31 10.98 3.22
C HIS A 19 6.14 10.72 1.98
N ALA A 20 7.08 9.78 2.08
CA ALA A 20 7.94 9.44 0.98
C ALA A 20 7.10 8.78 -0.14
N ILE A 21 7.23 9.30 -1.36
CA ILE A 21 6.53 8.79 -2.55
C ILE A 21 7.18 7.48 -2.96
N ILE A 22 6.39 6.40 -3.08
CA ILE A 22 6.82 5.12 -3.61
C ILE A 22 6.51 5.10 -5.11
N HIS A 23 7.55 4.90 -5.92
CA HIS A 23 7.42 4.83 -7.37
C HIS A 23 7.24 3.38 -7.86
N PHE A 24 6.11 3.10 -8.49
CA PHE A 24 5.79 1.85 -9.18
C PHE A 24 6.02 2.05 -10.69
N GLY A 25 7.17 1.64 -11.21
CA GLY A 25 7.58 1.97 -12.58
C GLY A 25 6.61 1.47 -13.67
N GLU A 26 5.99 0.33 -13.43
CA GLU A 26 4.96 -0.28 -14.30
C GLU A 26 3.52 0.13 -13.92
N GLY A 27 3.38 0.93 -12.86
CA GLY A 27 2.12 1.19 -12.19
C GLY A 27 1.58 -0.02 -11.46
N LEU A 28 0.26 -0.05 -11.23
CA LEU A 28 -0.44 -1.23 -10.70
C LEU A 28 -1.17 -1.97 -11.83
N ILE A 29 -1.44 -3.26 -11.64
CA ILE A 29 -2.17 -4.08 -12.61
C ILE A 29 -3.55 -3.48 -12.85
N GLY A 30 -3.86 -3.11 -14.10
CA GLY A 30 -5.09 -2.42 -14.47
C GLY A 30 -5.09 -0.90 -14.24
N LEU A 31 -4.01 -0.34 -13.68
CA LEU A 31 -3.80 1.08 -13.42
C LEU A 31 -2.35 1.49 -13.78
N SER A 32 -1.92 1.16 -15.00
CA SER A 32 -0.54 1.41 -15.48
C SER A 32 -0.13 2.89 -15.48
N ASP A 33 -1.11 3.79 -15.52
CA ASP A 33 -0.90 5.23 -15.52
C ASP A 33 -0.68 5.79 -14.11
N CYS A 34 -1.07 5.04 -13.06
CA CYS A 34 -0.81 5.42 -11.67
C CYS A 34 0.52 4.82 -11.24
N LYS A 35 1.54 5.64 -11.07
CA LYS A 35 2.92 5.22 -10.77
C LYS A 35 3.40 5.73 -9.43
N ASP A 36 2.93 6.89 -8.99
CA ASP A 36 3.38 7.50 -7.75
C ASP A 36 2.33 7.32 -6.66
N PHE A 37 2.73 6.67 -5.58
CA PHE A 37 1.85 6.38 -4.46
C PHE A 37 2.46 6.78 -3.13
N VAL A 38 1.59 6.94 -2.14
CA VAL A 38 1.97 7.17 -0.75
C VAL A 38 1.21 6.23 0.16
N LEU A 39 1.92 5.68 1.16
CA LEU A 39 1.29 5.00 2.30
C LEU A 39 0.96 6.02 3.38
N VAL A 40 -0.33 6.12 3.70
CA VAL A 40 -0.85 7.02 4.73
C VAL A 40 -1.31 6.19 5.91
N ASP A 41 -0.69 6.43 7.06
CA ASP A 41 -1.07 5.85 8.33
C ASP A 41 -2.26 6.60 8.96
N SER A 42 -3.11 5.87 9.67
CA SER A 42 -4.21 6.43 10.46
C SER A 42 -4.43 5.58 11.69
N GLU A 43 -4.42 6.20 12.88
CA GLU A 43 -4.68 5.50 14.15
C GLU A 43 -6.06 4.81 14.15
N THR A 44 -7.05 5.41 13.49
CA THR A 44 -8.41 4.86 13.37
C THR A 44 -8.52 3.68 12.42
N LEU A 45 -7.57 3.53 11.49
CA LEU A 45 -7.55 2.42 10.54
C LEU A 45 -6.51 1.36 10.90
N SER A 46 -5.64 1.61 11.88
CA SER A 46 -4.63 0.64 12.32
C SER A 46 -5.27 -0.74 12.60
N PRO A 47 -4.70 -1.84 12.07
CA PRO A 47 -3.39 -1.93 11.41
C PRO A 47 -3.37 -1.63 9.90
N PHE A 48 -4.50 -1.25 9.30
CA PHE A 48 -4.58 -0.91 7.89
C PHE A 48 -3.96 0.46 7.57
N ARG A 49 -3.44 0.59 6.35
CA ARG A 49 -2.95 1.85 5.76
C ARG A 49 -3.72 2.16 4.49
N LEU A 50 -3.66 3.41 4.05
CA LEU A 50 -4.17 3.80 2.74
C LEU A 50 -3.01 3.97 1.77
N LEU A 51 -2.99 3.21 0.67
CA LEU A 51 -2.12 3.45 -0.47
C LEU A 51 -2.83 4.40 -1.43
N ARG A 52 -2.42 5.66 -1.49
CA ARG A 52 -3.07 6.71 -2.29
C ARG A 52 -2.20 7.09 -3.48
N SER A 53 -2.79 7.21 -4.66
CA SER A 53 -2.09 7.68 -5.85
C SER A 53 -1.92 9.21 -5.81
N PHE A 54 -0.78 9.70 -6.28
CA PHE A 54 -0.56 11.11 -6.62
C PHE A 54 -1.07 11.46 -8.02
N ASP A 55 -1.08 10.49 -8.93
CA ASP A 55 -1.51 10.68 -10.32
C ASP A 55 -3.04 10.80 -10.43
N SER A 56 -3.78 10.11 -9.56
CA SER A 56 -5.24 10.13 -9.54
C SER A 56 -5.82 10.25 -8.13
N PRO A 57 -6.53 11.33 -7.79
CA PRO A 57 -7.10 11.53 -6.45
C PRO A 57 -8.21 10.53 -6.10
N HIS A 58 -8.77 9.85 -7.11
CA HIS A 58 -9.81 8.84 -6.96
C HIS A 58 -9.25 7.45 -6.70
N VAL A 59 -7.93 7.24 -6.84
CA VAL A 59 -7.28 5.95 -6.63
C VAL A 59 -6.69 5.89 -5.23
N SER A 60 -7.30 5.06 -4.38
CA SER A 60 -6.84 4.78 -3.02
C SER A 60 -7.23 3.37 -2.63
N PHE A 61 -6.30 2.61 -2.06
CA PHE A 61 -6.53 1.25 -1.61
C PHE A 61 -6.33 1.12 -0.11
N LEU A 62 -7.20 0.34 0.55
CA LEU A 62 -6.93 -0.13 1.90
C LEU A 62 -5.92 -1.28 1.80
N VAL A 63 -4.81 -1.18 2.52
CA VAL A 63 -3.74 -2.18 2.49
C VAL A 63 -3.33 -2.60 3.89
N LEU A 64 -2.74 -3.79 4.00
CA LEU A 64 -2.18 -4.35 5.23
C LEU A 64 -0.83 -4.98 4.90
N GLU A 65 0.12 -4.97 5.83
CA GLU A 65 1.34 -5.75 5.67
C GLU A 65 1.03 -7.25 5.67
N ALA A 66 1.49 -7.96 4.65
CA ALA A 66 1.17 -9.36 4.42
C ALA A 66 1.63 -10.26 5.59
N VAL A 67 2.72 -9.89 6.27
CA VAL A 67 3.26 -10.60 7.44
C VAL A 67 2.27 -10.67 8.60
N MET A 68 1.30 -9.74 8.67
CA MET A 68 0.24 -9.75 9.69
C MET A 68 -0.80 -10.85 9.44
N LEU A 69 -0.90 -11.36 8.22
CA LEU A 69 -1.80 -12.46 7.85
C LEU A 69 -1.05 -13.80 7.80
N ILE A 70 0.16 -13.80 7.22
CA ILE A 70 1.00 -14.98 7.06
C ILE A 70 2.41 -14.62 7.56
N HIS A 71 2.79 -15.17 8.71
CA HIS A 71 4.14 -14.99 9.23
C HIS A 71 5.18 -15.53 8.22
N GLY A 72 6.23 -14.76 7.94
CA GLY A 72 7.23 -15.12 6.92
C GLY A 72 6.77 -14.97 5.47
N TYR A 73 5.68 -14.23 5.18
CA TYR A 73 5.20 -14.05 3.81
C TYR A 73 6.27 -13.52 2.84
N CYS A 74 7.15 -12.62 3.29
CA CYS A 74 8.21 -12.09 2.43
C CYS A 74 9.21 -13.19 1.98
N ASP A 75 9.41 -14.23 2.77
CA ASP A 75 10.33 -15.34 2.48
C ASP A 75 9.81 -16.27 1.37
N VAL A 76 8.48 -16.30 1.16
CA VAL A 76 7.87 -17.11 0.09
C VAL A 76 7.79 -16.39 -1.25
N VAL A 77 7.98 -15.06 -1.26
CA VAL A 77 8.08 -14.28 -2.50
C VAL A 77 9.42 -14.60 -3.18
N PRO A 78 9.45 -14.97 -4.48
CA PRO A 78 10.69 -15.32 -5.15
C PRO A 78 11.73 -14.18 -5.09
N ALA A 79 12.97 -14.50 -4.72
CA ALA A 79 14.06 -13.52 -4.55
C ALA A 79 14.24 -12.58 -5.76
N ARG A 80 14.07 -13.10 -6.98
CA ARG A 80 14.15 -12.30 -8.21
C ARG A 80 13.18 -11.11 -8.23
N GLU A 81 12.01 -11.22 -7.59
CA GLU A 81 11.03 -10.13 -7.56
C GLU A 81 11.53 -8.99 -6.67
N TRP A 82 12.12 -9.32 -5.53
CA TRP A 82 12.79 -8.36 -4.65
C TRP A 82 13.99 -7.69 -5.33
N GLU A 83 14.80 -8.47 -6.05
CA GLU A 83 15.94 -7.95 -6.82
C GLU A 83 15.50 -6.93 -7.89
N THR A 84 14.33 -7.13 -8.53
CA THR A 84 13.82 -6.20 -9.55
C THR A 84 13.49 -4.80 -9.01
N ILE A 85 13.24 -4.68 -7.71
CA ILE A 85 13.05 -3.40 -7.02
C ILE A 85 14.24 -3.01 -6.13
N GLY A 86 15.40 -3.63 -6.37
CA GLY A 86 16.68 -3.28 -5.75
C GLY A 86 16.81 -3.62 -4.27
N VAL A 87 16.01 -4.56 -3.75
CA VAL A 87 16.18 -5.09 -2.39
C VAL A 87 17.48 -5.90 -2.33
N THR A 88 18.27 -5.66 -1.29
CA THR A 88 19.51 -6.38 -1.02
C THR A 88 19.43 -7.13 0.31
N SER A 89 20.46 -7.92 0.64
CA SER A 89 20.54 -8.62 1.93
C SER A 89 20.56 -7.71 3.17
N LYS A 90 20.78 -6.40 2.99
CA LYS A 90 20.75 -5.40 4.06
C LYS A 90 19.43 -4.63 4.14
N SER A 91 18.59 -4.75 3.12
CA SER A 91 17.30 -4.06 3.04
C SER A 91 16.27 -4.75 3.93
N GLN A 92 15.26 -3.99 4.36
CA GLN A 92 14.09 -4.52 5.05
C GLN A 92 12.92 -4.60 4.05
N PRO A 93 12.65 -5.76 3.43
CA PRO A 93 11.58 -5.89 2.45
C PRO A 93 10.21 -5.79 3.13
N ALA A 94 9.30 -5.06 2.50
CA ALA A 94 7.90 -5.02 2.92
C ALA A 94 6.99 -5.49 1.79
N ALA A 95 6.00 -6.30 2.13
CA ALA A 95 4.93 -6.71 1.23
C ALA A 95 3.59 -6.25 1.81
N PHE A 96 2.81 -5.53 1.00
CA PHE A 96 1.45 -5.15 1.33
C PHE A 96 0.45 -5.95 0.49
N VAL A 97 -0.73 -6.18 1.04
CA VAL A 97 -1.86 -6.77 0.30
C VAL A 97 -3.03 -5.81 0.27
N ILE A 98 -3.69 -5.74 -0.88
CA ILE A 98 -4.91 -4.94 -1.04
C ILE A 98 -6.06 -5.67 -0.36
N VAL A 99 -6.80 -4.94 0.48
CA VAL A 99 -7.95 -5.43 1.22
C VAL A 99 -9.22 -5.06 0.47
N THR A 100 -10.08 -6.05 0.26
CA THR A 100 -11.46 -5.87 -0.21
C THR A 100 -12.38 -5.90 1.00
N VAL A 101 -13.00 -4.76 1.30
CA VAL A 101 -13.93 -4.63 2.42
C VAL A 101 -15.27 -5.25 2.03
N GLY A 102 -15.67 -6.30 2.74
CA GLY A 102 -16.96 -6.96 2.57
C GLY A 102 -18.11 -6.20 3.24
N SER A 103 -19.32 -6.74 3.13
CA SER A 103 -20.48 -6.20 3.86
C SER A 103 -20.35 -6.34 5.38
N THR A 104 -19.52 -7.28 5.85
CA THR A 104 -19.10 -7.42 7.25
C THR A 104 -17.58 -7.57 7.33
N PRO A 105 -16.95 -7.37 8.51
CA PRO A 105 -15.53 -7.64 8.69
C PRO A 105 -15.12 -9.06 8.30
N GLU A 106 -15.93 -10.07 8.63
CA GLU A 106 -15.67 -11.48 8.33
C GLU A 106 -15.79 -11.81 6.84
N ALA A 107 -16.60 -11.04 6.11
CA ALA A 107 -16.73 -11.15 4.66
C ALA A 107 -15.63 -10.38 3.90
N SER A 108 -14.73 -9.69 4.60
CA SER A 108 -13.60 -8.99 4.00
C SER A 108 -12.49 -9.98 3.62
N SER A 109 -11.70 -9.62 2.62
CA SER A 109 -10.59 -10.45 2.14
C SER A 109 -9.36 -9.62 1.82
N ALA A 110 -8.21 -10.26 1.73
CA ALA A 110 -6.97 -9.63 1.30
C ALA A 110 -6.37 -10.42 0.15
N ASN A 111 -5.89 -9.72 -0.89
CA ASN A 111 -5.31 -10.36 -2.06
C ASN A 111 -3.85 -10.75 -1.81
N LEU A 112 -3.64 -11.98 -1.33
CA LEU A 112 -2.31 -12.58 -1.13
C LEU A 112 -1.68 -13.12 -2.42
N GLN A 113 -2.39 -13.12 -3.55
CA GLN A 113 -1.86 -13.59 -4.83
C GLN A 113 -1.07 -12.49 -5.55
N ALA A 114 -1.46 -11.23 -5.35
CA ALA A 114 -0.84 -10.08 -6.01
C ALA A 114 -0.39 -9.01 -5.00
N PRO A 115 0.64 -9.30 -4.18
CA PRO A 115 1.16 -8.35 -3.21
C PRO A 115 1.83 -7.15 -3.89
N LEU A 116 1.91 -6.06 -3.13
CA LEU A 116 2.67 -4.87 -3.44
C LEU A 116 4.00 -4.94 -2.69
N LEU A 117 5.05 -5.25 -3.42
CA LEU A 117 6.41 -5.26 -2.90
C LEU A 117 6.91 -3.82 -2.80
N VAL A 118 7.55 -3.47 -1.67
CA VAL A 118 8.07 -2.12 -1.42
C VAL A 118 9.50 -2.23 -0.89
N ASN A 119 10.39 -1.46 -1.54
CA ASN A 119 11.73 -1.18 -1.06
C ASN A 119 11.77 0.26 -0.52
N TYR A 120 11.75 0.42 0.81
CA TYR A 120 11.81 1.75 1.43
C TYR A 120 13.17 2.44 1.29
N ASP A 121 14.26 1.69 1.10
CA ASP A 121 15.60 2.29 0.93
C ASP A 121 15.68 3.10 -0.37
N GLN A 122 14.97 2.63 -1.40
CA GLN A 122 14.97 3.23 -2.74
C GLN A 122 13.65 3.90 -3.10
N MET A 123 12.63 3.75 -2.26
CA MET A 123 11.27 4.22 -2.51
C MET A 123 10.69 3.71 -3.83
N VAL A 124 10.94 2.43 -4.13
CA VAL A 124 10.45 1.73 -5.33
C VAL A 124 9.47 0.64 -4.94
N GLY A 125 8.42 0.48 -5.73
CA GLY A 125 7.41 -0.56 -5.55
C GLY A 125 7.15 -1.37 -6.82
N LYS A 126 6.58 -2.56 -6.64
CA LYS A 126 6.11 -3.44 -7.72
C LYS A 126 4.92 -4.26 -7.28
N GLN A 127 3.94 -4.45 -8.16
CA GLN A 127 2.91 -5.46 -7.98
C GLN A 127 3.30 -6.71 -8.79
N ILE A 128 3.18 -7.89 -8.19
CA ILE A 128 3.41 -9.19 -8.86
C ILE A 128 2.14 -10.01 -8.99
#